data_AF-A0A5S3WPL0-F1
#
_entry.id   AF-A0A5S3WPL0-F1
#
_cell.length_a   1.000
_cell.length_b   1.000
_cell.length_c   1.000
_cell.angle_alpha   90.00
_cell.angle_beta   90.00
_cell.angle_gamma   90.00
#
_symmetry.space_group_name_H-M   'P 1'
#
loop_
_entity.id
_entity.type
_entity.pdbx_description
1 polymer ?
#
loop_
_entity_poly.entity_id
_entity_poly.type
_entity_poly.pdbx_seq_one_letter_code
_entity_poly.pdbx_strand_id
1 'polypeptide(L)'
;MYFKLTSAITIGMLCASTSAHATSKDERKEILQAAPNKCVALHEGRTCYTDVTFSISAKQVGDYCIRESNSKKILQCWANVSHFEYLLAFGSAQSVSYELISKTKRDVLAVTTINVNWVHKVRNKKRRWQRLF
;
A
#
# COMPACT_ATOMS: atom_id res chain seq x y z
N MET A 1 55.85 45.31 -34.91
CA MET A 1 54.82 46.29 -35.30
C MET A 1 53.53 45.50 -35.52
N TYR A 2 52.64 45.37 -34.52
CA TYR A 2 51.42 46.19 -34.32
C TYR A 2 50.59 46.24 -35.63
N PHE A 3 49.30 45.88 -35.75
CA PHE A 3 48.13 46.01 -34.88
C PHE A 3 46.93 45.46 -35.73
N LYS A 4 45.99 44.64 -35.23
CA LYS A 4 44.53 44.93 -35.01
C LYS A 4 43.82 43.55 -35.01
N LEU A 5 43.29 43.05 -33.88
CA LEU A 5 41.90 43.19 -33.41
C LEU A 5 40.83 42.75 -34.42
N THR A 6 40.29 41.54 -34.26
CA THR A 6 38.85 41.29 -34.37
C THR A 6 38.41 40.24 -33.35
N SER A 7 37.37 40.62 -32.62
CA SER A 7 36.67 39.90 -31.56
C SER A 7 35.68 38.92 -32.16
N ALA A 8 35.60 37.70 -31.62
CA ALA A 8 34.36 36.92 -31.58
C ALA A 8 34.48 35.86 -30.48
N ILE A 9 34.12 36.28 -29.26
CA ILE A 9 33.80 35.40 -28.15
C ILE A 9 32.51 34.66 -28.54
N THR A 10 32.59 33.39 -28.91
CA THR A 10 31.44 32.49 -28.94
C THR A 10 31.52 31.54 -27.76
N ILE A 11 30.74 31.88 -26.74
CA ILE A 11 30.44 31.10 -25.55
C ILE A 11 29.87 29.75 -26.00
N GLY A 12 30.69 28.70 -25.85
CA GLY A 12 30.28 27.31 -26.00
C GLY A 12 29.37 26.91 -24.84
N MET A 13 28.08 26.91 -25.14
CA MET A 13 26.92 26.50 -24.34
C MET A 13 27.20 25.30 -23.42
N LEU A 14 27.11 25.53 -22.10
CA LEU A 14 27.07 24.47 -21.09
C LEU A 14 25.82 23.60 -21.34
N CYS A 15 26.03 22.33 -21.69
CA CYS A 15 25.00 21.31 -21.57
C CYS A 15 24.75 21.01 -20.09
N ALA A 16 23.73 21.65 -19.51
CA ALA A 16 23.19 21.25 -18.22
C ALA A 16 22.43 19.91 -18.41
N SER A 17 23.03 18.82 -17.92
CA SER A 17 22.39 17.51 -17.83
C SER A 17 21.22 17.58 -16.84
N THR A 18 20.01 17.74 -17.36
CA THR A 18 18.79 17.59 -16.59
C THR A 18 18.55 16.09 -16.36
N SER A 19 18.82 15.62 -15.15
CA SER A 19 18.47 14.26 -14.72
C SER A 19 16.95 14.17 -14.55
N ALA A 20 16.27 13.50 -15.48
CA ALA A 20 14.88 13.12 -15.33
C ALA A 20 14.78 12.00 -14.29
N HIS A 21 14.28 12.32 -13.09
CA HIS A 21 13.94 11.30 -12.09
C HIS A 21 12.65 10.60 -12.54
N ALA A 22 12.78 9.39 -13.08
CA ALA A 22 11.64 8.50 -13.27
C ALA A 22 11.05 8.15 -11.90
N THR A 23 9.85 8.65 -11.62
CA THR A 23 9.05 8.21 -10.47
C THR A 23 8.62 6.77 -10.74
N SER A 24 9.30 5.82 -10.11
CA SER A 24 8.87 4.42 -10.07
C SER A 24 7.59 4.35 -9.24
N LYS A 25 6.44 4.47 -9.92
CA LYS A 25 5.17 4.01 -9.36
C LYS A 25 5.38 2.55 -8.93
N ASP A 26 5.17 2.28 -7.65
CA ASP A 26 5.30 0.93 -7.09
C ASP A 26 4.23 0.03 -7.71
N GLU A 27 4.56 -0.61 -8.85
CA GLU A 27 3.64 -1.45 -9.64
C GLU A 27 2.96 -2.53 -8.77
N ARG A 28 3.60 -2.93 -7.66
CA ARG A 28 3.04 -3.91 -6.72
C ARG A 28 1.75 -3.43 -6.05
N LYS A 29 1.57 -2.12 -5.88
CA LYS A 29 0.36 -1.54 -5.31
C LYS A 29 -0.80 -1.53 -6.31
N GLU A 30 -0.53 -1.60 -7.61
CA GLU A 30 -1.57 -1.61 -8.64
C GLU A 30 -2.15 -3.02 -8.88
N ILE A 31 -1.38 -4.09 -8.62
CA ILE A 31 -1.82 -5.48 -8.86
C ILE A 31 -2.94 -5.92 -7.91
N LEU A 32 -2.87 -5.51 -6.63
CA LEU A 32 -3.84 -5.88 -5.60
C LEU A 32 -4.37 -4.62 -4.93
N GLN A 33 -5.65 -4.33 -5.15
CA GLN A 33 -6.34 -3.19 -4.56
C GLN A 33 -7.44 -3.67 -3.62
N ALA A 34 -7.62 -2.97 -2.50
CA ALA A 34 -8.67 -3.26 -1.53
C ALA A 34 -9.49 -2.00 -1.28
N ALA A 35 -10.81 -2.09 -1.44
CA ALA A 35 -11.74 -0.99 -1.23
C ALA A 35 -12.90 -1.44 -0.32
N PRO A 36 -13.12 -0.78 0.83
CA PRO A 36 -12.26 0.23 1.46
C PRO A 36 -11.01 -0.39 2.09
N ASN A 37 -9.91 0.37 2.16
CA ASN A 37 -8.67 -0.01 2.88
C ASN A 37 -8.61 0.51 4.32
N LYS A 38 -9.72 1.09 4.81
CA LYS A 38 -9.88 1.62 6.16
C LYS A 38 -11.21 1.14 6.72
N CYS A 39 -11.17 0.65 7.94
CA CYS A 39 -12.34 0.29 8.74
C CYS A 39 -12.35 1.18 9.97
N VAL A 40 -13.47 1.86 10.25
CA VAL A 40 -13.58 2.76 11.41
C VAL A 40 -14.60 2.21 12.39
N ALA A 41 -14.17 1.97 13.63
CA ALA A 41 -15.05 1.59 14.73
C ALA A 41 -15.16 2.73 15.76
N LEU A 42 -16.34 2.82 16.40
CA LEU A 42 -16.69 3.94 17.26
C LEU A 42 -15.79 4.04 18.50
N HIS A 43 -15.54 2.90 19.15
CA HIS A 43 -14.72 2.81 20.36
C HIS A 43 -13.51 1.92 20.10
N GLU A 44 -12.37 2.35 20.61
CA GLU A 44 -11.14 1.56 20.61
C GLU A 44 -11.32 0.17 21.22
N GLY A 45 -10.76 -0.84 20.54
CA GLY A 45 -10.79 -2.23 20.97
C GLY A 45 -12.04 -3.02 20.56
N ARG A 46 -13.04 -2.38 19.92
CA ARG A 46 -14.19 -3.11 19.36
C ARG A 46 -13.87 -3.69 17.98
N THR A 47 -14.44 -4.84 17.64
CA THR A 47 -14.31 -5.35 16.27
C THR A 47 -14.93 -4.37 15.28
N CYS A 48 -14.15 -3.98 14.28
CA CYS A 48 -14.62 -3.21 13.14
C CYS A 48 -15.11 -4.16 12.04
N TYR A 49 -16.26 -3.85 11.45
CA TYR A 49 -16.86 -4.65 10.40
C TYR A 49 -17.05 -3.82 9.13
N THR A 50 -16.67 -4.37 7.98
CA THR A 50 -16.94 -3.78 6.67
C THR A 50 -16.81 -4.86 5.61
N ASP A 51 -17.54 -4.74 4.52
CA ASP A 51 -17.26 -5.55 3.34
C ASP A 51 -16.10 -4.90 2.57
N VAL A 52 -15.08 -5.69 2.25
CA VAL A 52 -13.93 -5.25 1.46
C VAL A 52 -13.91 -6.00 0.15
N THR A 53 -13.86 -5.24 -0.94
CA THR A 53 -13.66 -5.79 -2.28
C THR A 53 -12.18 -5.73 -2.61
N PHE A 54 -11.60 -6.90 -2.88
CA PHE A 54 -10.26 -7.02 -3.44
C PHE A 54 -10.37 -7.09 -4.96
N SER A 55 -9.78 -6.14 -5.67
CA SER A 55 -9.70 -6.16 -7.13
C SER A 55 -8.26 -6.47 -7.53
N ILE A 56 -8.09 -7.57 -8.28
CA ILE A 56 -6.78 -8.08 -8.70
C ILE A 56 -6.63 -7.86 -10.20
N SER A 57 -5.46 -7.37 -10.61
CA SER A 57 -5.06 -7.24 -12.01
C SER A 57 -3.60 -7.68 -12.20
N ALA A 58 -3.42 -8.97 -12.46
CA ALA A 58 -2.13 -9.58 -12.73
C ALA A 58 -1.74 -9.44 -14.21
N LYS A 59 -0.43 -9.26 -14.48
CA LYS A 59 0.11 -9.08 -15.84
C LYS A 59 -0.02 -10.33 -16.72
N GLN A 60 -0.17 -11.51 -16.12
CA GLN A 60 -0.21 -12.80 -16.80
C GLN A 60 -1.37 -13.64 -16.27
N VAL A 61 -1.89 -14.53 -17.10
CA VAL A 61 -2.86 -15.54 -16.66
C VAL A 61 -2.13 -16.57 -15.81
N GLY A 62 -2.71 -16.92 -14.66
CA GLY A 62 -2.10 -17.90 -13.77
C GLY A 62 -3.00 -18.28 -12.61
N ASP A 63 -2.40 -19.00 -11.66
CA ASP A 63 -3.05 -19.45 -10.45
C ASP A 63 -2.66 -18.57 -9.27
N TYR A 64 -3.65 -17.91 -8.68
CA TYR A 64 -3.45 -16.90 -7.65
C TYR A 64 -4.30 -17.20 -6.41
N CYS A 65 -3.75 -16.93 -5.24
CA CYS A 65 -4.47 -17.05 -3.97
C CYS A 65 -4.35 -15.79 -3.14
N ILE A 66 -5.41 -15.45 -2.42
CA ILE A 66 -5.37 -14.44 -1.37
C ILE A 66 -5.19 -15.16 -0.04
N ARG A 67 -4.23 -14.71 0.77
CA ARG A 67 -4.04 -15.20 2.14
C ARG A 67 -3.86 -14.05 3.12
N GLU A 68 -4.14 -14.33 4.38
CA GLU A 68 -3.78 -13.42 5.46
C GLU A 68 -2.27 -13.46 5.72
N SER A 69 -1.63 -12.30 5.91
CA SER A 69 -0.18 -12.20 6.10
C SER A 69 0.31 -12.81 7.41
N ASN A 70 -0.46 -12.69 8.50
CA ASN A 70 -0.02 -13.12 9.83
C ASN A 70 -0.27 -14.62 10.02
N SER A 71 -1.53 -15.05 9.93
CA SER A 71 -1.89 -16.48 10.09
C SER A 71 -1.45 -17.38 8.92
N LYS A 72 -1.04 -16.79 7.78
CA LYS A 72 -0.79 -17.49 6.51
C LYS A 72 -1.99 -18.32 6.01
N LYS A 73 -3.18 -18.07 6.56
CA LYS A 73 -4.42 -18.74 6.16
C LYS A 73 -4.82 -18.30 4.75
N ILE A 74 -4.96 -19.27 3.86
CA ILE A 74 -5.51 -19.05 2.52
C ILE A 74 -7.01 -18.79 2.65
N LEU A 75 -7.47 -17.69 2.06
CA LEU A 75 -8.89 -17.34 2.02
C LEU A 75 -9.56 -18.01 0.83
N GLN A 76 -9.00 -17.80 -0.36
CA GLN A 76 -9.54 -18.29 -1.62
C GLN A 76 -8.45 -18.30 -2.69
N CYS A 77 -8.57 -19.23 -3.64
CA CYS A 77 -7.71 -19.34 -4.81
C CYS A 77 -8.54 -19.33 -6.09
N TRP A 78 -7.93 -18.80 -7.15
CA TRP A 78 -8.45 -18.80 -8.51
C TRP A 78 -7.39 -19.40 -9.43
N ALA A 79 -7.83 -20.10 -10.45
CA ALA A 79 -6.97 -20.77 -11.42
C ALA A 79 -7.23 -20.23 -12.82
N ASN A 80 -6.17 -20.15 -13.64
CA ASN A 80 -6.25 -19.69 -15.02
C ASN A 80 -6.97 -18.33 -15.18
N VAL A 81 -6.60 -17.35 -14.35
CA VAL A 81 -7.17 -15.98 -14.40
C VAL A 81 -6.06 -14.95 -14.41
N SER A 82 -6.30 -13.76 -14.97
CA SER A 82 -5.43 -12.59 -14.82
C SER A 82 -6.11 -11.45 -14.04
N HIS A 83 -7.45 -11.41 -14.03
CA HIS A 83 -8.24 -10.41 -13.30
C HIS A 83 -9.40 -11.11 -12.58
N PHE A 84 -9.68 -10.67 -11.35
CA PHE A 84 -10.82 -11.15 -10.58
C PHE A 84 -11.11 -10.20 -9.41
N GLU A 85 -12.31 -10.33 -8.86
CA GLU A 85 -12.71 -9.66 -7.63
C GLU A 85 -13.07 -10.67 -6.54
N TYR A 86 -12.83 -10.27 -5.29
CA TYR A 86 -13.17 -11.07 -4.12
C TYR A 86 -13.76 -10.19 -3.04
N LEU A 87 -14.98 -10.53 -2.59
CA LEU A 87 -15.65 -9.85 -1.51
C LEU A 87 -15.38 -10.59 -0.19
N LEU A 88 -14.82 -9.87 0.78
CA LEU A 88 -14.55 -10.36 2.12
C LEU A 88 -15.38 -9.58 3.13
N ALA A 89 -16.16 -10.29 3.94
CA ALA A 89 -16.73 -9.74 5.16
C ALA A 89 -15.61 -9.58 6.21
N PHE A 90 -15.01 -8.39 6.26
CA PHE A 90 -13.92 -8.09 7.19
C PHE A 90 -14.47 -7.87 8.60
N GLY A 91 -13.82 -8.49 9.59
CA GLY A 91 -14.14 -8.34 11.01
C GLY A 91 -12.88 -8.46 11.86
N SER A 92 -12.35 -7.34 12.35
CA SER A 92 -11.18 -7.36 13.24
C SER A 92 -11.12 -6.14 14.15
N ALA A 93 -10.56 -6.32 15.35
CA ALA A 93 -10.20 -5.23 16.26
C ALA A 93 -8.81 -4.64 15.95
N GLN A 94 -8.07 -5.20 14.99
CA GLN A 94 -6.73 -4.76 14.62
C GLN A 94 -6.58 -4.71 13.10
N SER A 95 -5.64 -3.90 12.60
CA SER A 95 -5.30 -3.86 11.17
C SER A 95 -4.78 -5.21 10.71
N VAL A 96 -5.25 -5.68 9.55
CA VAL A 96 -4.87 -6.98 8.98
C VAL A 96 -4.32 -6.78 7.57
N SER A 97 -3.20 -7.44 7.29
CA SER A 97 -2.58 -7.47 5.97
C SER A 97 -2.94 -8.74 5.22
N TYR A 98 -3.15 -8.59 3.92
CA TYR A 98 -3.47 -9.66 2.99
C TYR A 98 -2.45 -9.67 1.85
N GLU A 99 -2.06 -10.87 1.46
CA GLU A 99 -1.07 -11.15 0.42
C GLU A 99 -1.75 -11.81 -0.77
N LEU A 100 -1.43 -11.33 -1.98
CA LEU A 100 -1.65 -12.07 -3.22
C LEU A 100 -0.43 -12.92 -3.50
N ILE A 101 -0.60 -14.23 -3.63
CA ILE A 101 0.47 -15.18 -3.94
C ILE A 101 0.21 -15.90 -5.26
N SER A 102 1.27 -16.20 -6.00
CA SER A 102 1.20 -17.14 -7.12
C SER A 102 1.35 -18.58 -6.60
N LYS A 103 0.45 -19.49 -6.98
CA LYS A 103 0.54 -20.90 -6.60
C LYS A 103 1.77 -21.59 -7.20
N THR A 104 2.11 -21.24 -8.43
CA THR A 104 3.23 -21.85 -9.18
C THR A 104 4.58 -21.41 -8.64
N LYS A 105 4.76 -20.10 -8.41
CA LYS A 105 6.05 -19.56 -7.96
C LYS A 105 6.19 -19.51 -6.44
N ARG A 106 5.08 -19.61 -5.69
CA ARG A 106 4.97 -19.41 -4.23
C ARG A 106 5.46 -18.04 -3.74
N ASP A 107 5.63 -17.09 -4.67
CA ASP A 107 6.06 -15.75 -4.37
C ASP A 107 4.89 -14.86 -3.94
N VAL A 108 5.18 -13.92 -3.04
CA VAL A 108 4.27 -12.82 -2.70
C VAL A 108 4.37 -11.76 -3.79
N LEU A 109 3.27 -11.55 -4.51
CA LEU A 109 3.20 -10.61 -5.64
C LEU A 109 2.85 -9.21 -5.19
N ALA A 110 1.93 -9.09 -4.23
CA ALA A 110 1.44 -7.83 -3.71
C ALA A 110 0.89 -8.01 -2.28
N VAL A 111 0.88 -6.91 -1.52
CA VAL A 111 0.35 -6.87 -0.15
C VAL A 111 -0.55 -5.65 -0.03
N THR A 112 -1.70 -5.82 0.63
CA THR A 112 -2.60 -4.73 1.00
C THR A 112 -2.98 -4.85 2.46
N THR A 113 -3.24 -3.72 3.12
CA THR A 113 -3.56 -3.68 4.55
C THR A 113 -4.89 -2.96 4.75
N ILE A 114 -5.82 -3.62 5.42
CA ILE A 114 -7.06 -3.02 5.90
C ILE A 114 -6.74 -2.39 7.26
N ASN A 115 -6.75 -1.06 7.33
CA ASN A 115 -6.38 -0.33 8.53
C ASN A 115 -7.59 -0.12 9.44
N VAL A 116 -7.52 -0.58 10.68
CA VAL A 116 -8.55 -0.32 11.69
C VAL A 116 -8.23 0.97 12.42
N ASN A 117 -9.16 1.92 12.37
CA ASN A 117 -9.08 3.21 13.06
C ASN A 117 -10.23 3.38 14.05
N TRP A 118 -10.01 4.23 15.04
CA TRP A 118 -10.96 4.51 16.12
C TRP A 118 -11.38 5.97 16.12
N VAL A 119 -12.67 6.24 16.29
CA VAL A 119 -13.16 7.61 16.50
C VAL A 119 -12.82 8.08 17.91
N HIS A 120 -13.21 7.30 18.92
CA HIS A 120 -12.91 7.59 20.32
C HIS A 120 -11.83 6.67 20.86
N LYS A 121 -10.67 7.26 21.16
CA LYS A 121 -9.60 6.59 21.90
C LYS A 121 -9.99 6.46 23.36
N VAL A 122 -9.69 5.31 23.96
CA VAL A 122 -9.91 5.09 25.39
C VAL A 122 -8.93 5.98 26.15
N ARG A 123 -9.46 7.02 26.80
CA ARG A 123 -8.65 7.95 27.58
C ARG A 123 -8.41 7.33 28.96
N ASN A 124 -7.22 6.75 29.16
CA ASN A 124 -6.76 6.35 30.48
C ASN A 124 -6.52 7.59 31.35
N LYS A 125 -7.58 8.09 31.99
CA LYS A 125 -7.49 9.19 32.95
C LYS A 125 -6.77 8.66 34.18
N LYS A 126 -5.48 8.98 34.34
CA LYS A 126 -4.72 8.67 35.56
C LYS A 126 -5.54 9.16 36.77
N ARG A 127 -5.92 8.24 37.67
CA ARG A 127 -6.60 8.60 38.92
C ARG A 127 -5.63 9.46 39.71
N ARG A 128 -5.97 10.75 39.85
CA ARG A 128 -5.23 11.69 40.70
C ARG A 128 -5.68 11.39 42.12
N TRP A 129 -4.84 10.73 42.91
CA TRP A 129 -5.08 10.50 44.33
C TRP A 129 -5.05 11.88 44.99
N GLN A 130 -6.21 12.48 45.19
CA GLN A 130 -6.31 13.63 46.09
C GLN A 130 -6.02 13.09 47.48
N ARG A 131 -4.86 13.44 48.03
CA ARG A 131 -4.57 13.20 49.44
C ARG A 131 -5.67 13.92 50.22
N LEU A 132 -6.53 13.16 50.89
CA LEU A 132 -7.33 13.68 51.99
C LEU A 132 -6.30 14.07 53.06
N PHE A 133 -6.12 15.38 53.26
CA PHE A 133 -5.38 15.91 54.39
C PHE A 133 -6.28 15.88 55.62
#